data_AF-A0A7W8N818-F1
#
_entry.id   AF-A0A7W8N818-F1
#
_cell.length_a   1.000
_cell.length_b   1.000
_cell.length_c   1.000
_cell.angle_alpha   90.00
_cell.angle_beta   90.00
_cell.angle_gamma   90.00
#
_symmetry.space_group_name_H-M   'P 1'
#
loop_
_entity.id
_entity.type
_entity.pdbx_description
1 polymer ?
#
loop_
_entity_poly.entity_id
_entity_poly.type
_entity_poly.pdbx_seq_one_letter_code
_entity_poly.pdbx_strand_id
1 'polypeptide(L)'
;MNEFAIMEALLFAVGEEGLTYKQMADVLDIQEERVYELVQQLKHMYETAERGIMVVEMAGTLQLVTKKQCAPYLQKLVESPATSSLSQAALETLAIIAYRQPITRAEIEQIRGVKSDKPLQTLLGKALIKEVGRAEGTGRPILYGTTKEFLDYFGLKTLDELPPLPEWDEQEEEREADLFFERLNEQLQAVNE
;
A
#
# COMPACT_ATOMS: atom_id res chain seq x y z
N MET A 1 32.70 20.25 -6.92
CA MET A 1 31.49 19.73 -7.60
C MET A 1 30.79 20.93 -8.23
N ASN A 2 30.21 20.83 -9.42
CA ASN A 2 29.55 21.98 -10.04
C ASN A 2 28.15 22.20 -9.45
N GLU A 3 27.59 23.41 -9.63
CA GLU A 3 26.28 23.80 -9.07
C GLU A 3 25.15 22.83 -9.49
N PHE A 4 25.19 22.37 -10.74
CA PHE A 4 24.22 21.41 -11.29
C PHE A 4 24.23 20.06 -10.55
N ALA A 5 25.40 19.49 -10.29
CA ALA A 5 25.50 18.20 -9.60
C ALA A 5 25.05 18.30 -8.14
N ILE A 6 25.28 19.43 -7.48
CA ILE A 6 24.79 19.66 -6.11
C ILE A 6 23.27 19.79 -6.12
N MET A 7 22.70 20.62 -7.01
CA MET A 7 21.25 20.78 -7.15
C MET A 7 20.56 19.45 -7.49
N GLU A 8 21.11 18.68 -8.45
CA GLU A 8 20.62 17.35 -8.82
C GLU A 8 20.61 16.40 -7.61
N ALA A 9 21.70 16.38 -6.83
CA ALA A 9 21.81 15.56 -5.63
C ALA A 9 20.80 15.97 -4.54
N LEU A 10 20.58 17.28 -4.34
CA LEU A 10 19.62 17.80 -3.37
C LEU A 10 18.18 17.41 -3.75
N LEU A 11 17.80 17.61 -5.02
CA LEU A 11 16.48 17.24 -5.51
C LEU A 11 16.25 15.73 -5.46
N PHE A 12 17.29 14.92 -5.71
CA PHE A 12 17.21 13.47 -5.58
C PHE A 12 17.02 13.02 -4.13
N ALA A 13 17.74 13.65 -3.20
CA ALA A 13 17.69 13.29 -1.78
C ALA A 13 16.33 13.62 -1.13
N VAL A 14 15.69 14.72 -1.53
CA VAL A 14 14.40 15.15 -0.96
C VAL A 14 13.20 14.42 -1.59
N GLY A 15 13.31 13.97 -2.84
CA GLY A 15 12.27 13.19 -3.50
C GLY A 15 10.99 13.99 -3.74
N GLU A 16 9.84 13.43 -3.35
CA GLU A 16 8.51 13.96 -3.67
C GLU A 16 8.12 15.21 -2.88
N GLU A 17 8.77 15.52 -1.76
CA GLU A 17 8.53 16.76 -1.02
C GLU A 17 9.04 17.99 -1.80
N GLY A 18 10.10 17.81 -2.59
CA GLY A 18 10.74 18.87 -3.36
C GLY A 18 11.39 19.98 -2.53
N LEU A 19 11.99 20.95 -3.22
CA LEU A 19 12.62 22.12 -2.59
C LEU A 19 12.10 23.42 -3.22
N THR A 20 11.77 24.40 -2.40
CA THR A 20 11.48 25.75 -2.88
C THR A 20 12.73 26.44 -3.41
N TYR A 21 12.57 27.44 -4.28
CA TYR A 21 13.67 28.29 -4.76
C TYR A 21 14.48 28.89 -3.60
N LYS A 22 13.79 29.37 -2.57
CA LYS A 22 14.40 29.90 -1.35
C LYS A 22 15.25 28.88 -0.61
N GLN A 23 14.73 27.68 -0.35
CA GLN A 23 15.49 26.62 0.31
C GLN A 23 16.73 26.23 -0.51
N MET A 24 16.59 26.15 -1.83
CA MET A 24 17.70 25.86 -2.73
C MET A 24 18.77 26.95 -2.69
N ALA A 25 18.36 28.22 -2.69
CA ALA A 25 19.23 29.40 -2.58
C ALA A 25 19.99 29.39 -1.25
N ASP A 26 19.29 29.17 -0.15
CA ASP A 26 19.86 29.10 1.20
C ASP A 26 20.91 27.98 1.34
N VAL A 27 20.65 26.81 0.74
CA VAL A 27 21.58 25.66 0.81
C VAL A 27 22.80 25.84 -0.10
N LEU A 28 22.61 26.44 -1.28
CA LEU A 28 23.68 26.68 -2.26
C LEU A 28 24.48 27.96 -1.99
N ASP A 29 24.04 28.80 -1.04
CA ASP A 29 24.61 30.12 -0.72
C ASP A 29 24.67 31.04 -1.95
N ILE A 30 23.55 31.11 -2.69
CA ILE A 30 23.38 31.93 -3.90
C ILE A 30 22.03 32.66 -3.90
N GLN A 31 21.84 33.59 -4.82
CA GLN A 31 20.58 34.32 -4.97
C GLN A 31 19.49 33.46 -5.66
N GLU A 32 18.22 33.70 -5.34
CA GLU A 32 17.09 32.96 -5.94
C GLU A 32 17.04 33.11 -7.47
N GLU A 33 17.42 34.27 -8.03
CA GLU A 33 17.51 34.47 -9.48
C GLU A 33 18.53 33.53 -10.11
N ARG A 34 19.66 33.28 -9.43
CA ARG A 34 20.68 32.35 -9.89
C ARG A 34 20.16 30.91 -9.84
N VAL A 35 19.42 30.54 -8.79
CA VAL A 35 18.74 29.24 -8.73
C VAL A 35 17.78 29.09 -9.90
N TYR A 36 17.01 30.12 -10.23
CA TYR A 36 16.10 30.10 -11.38
C TYR A 36 16.84 29.81 -12.69
N GLU A 37 17.94 30.51 -12.97
CA GLU A 37 18.77 30.24 -14.14
C GLU A 37 19.30 28.80 -14.18
N LEU A 38 19.80 28.31 -13.04
CA LEU A 38 20.34 26.96 -12.91
C LEU A 38 19.26 25.91 -13.14
N VAL A 39 18.04 26.12 -12.63
CA VAL A 39 16.92 25.21 -12.84
C VAL A 39 16.53 25.13 -14.31
N GLN A 40 16.49 26.26 -15.03
CA GLN A 40 16.16 26.23 -16.46
C GLN A 40 17.22 25.48 -17.28
N GLN A 41 18.50 25.68 -16.96
CA GLN A 41 19.60 24.96 -17.61
C GLN A 41 19.56 23.47 -17.25
N LEU A 42 19.27 23.13 -15.99
CA LEU A 42 19.15 21.75 -15.52
C LEU A 42 17.98 21.06 -16.24
N LYS A 43 16.81 21.71 -16.35
CA LYS A 43 15.67 21.23 -17.14
C LYS A 43 16.10 20.88 -18.56
N HIS A 44 16.82 21.78 -19.25
CA HIS A 44 17.30 21.55 -20.61
C HIS A 44 18.28 20.35 -20.70
N MET A 45 19.19 20.21 -19.73
CA MET A 45 20.10 19.04 -19.68
C MET A 45 19.33 17.71 -19.56
N TYR A 46 18.16 17.72 -18.92
CA TYR A 46 17.30 16.55 -18.77
C TYR A 46 16.36 16.30 -19.96
N GLU A 47 16.23 17.19 -20.93
CA GLU A 47 15.32 17.00 -22.08
C GLU A 47 15.75 15.87 -23.02
N THR A 48 17.02 15.46 -22.98
CA THR A 48 17.57 14.45 -23.90
C THR A 48 16.91 13.08 -23.77
N ALA A 49 16.90 12.31 -24.85
CA ALA A 49 16.32 10.96 -24.88
C ALA A 49 17.07 9.94 -23.99
N GLU A 50 18.31 10.26 -23.59
CA GLU A 50 19.15 9.41 -22.74
C GLU A 50 18.83 9.55 -21.24
N ARG A 51 17.91 10.45 -20.88
CA ARG A 51 17.51 10.71 -19.48
C ARG A 51 16.04 10.33 -19.28
N GLY A 52 15.77 9.49 -18.27
CA GLY A 52 14.43 9.02 -17.92
C GLY A 52 13.70 9.87 -16.87
N ILE A 53 14.37 10.88 -16.30
CA ILE A 53 13.82 11.81 -15.31
C ILE A 53 13.87 13.24 -15.83
N MET A 54 13.09 14.12 -15.21
CA MET A 54 12.98 15.55 -15.55
C MET A 54 12.75 16.37 -14.28
N VAL A 55 13.15 17.64 -14.33
CA VAL A 55 12.86 18.60 -13.25
C VAL A 55 11.53 19.28 -13.55
N VAL A 56 10.61 19.24 -12.60
CA VAL A 56 9.32 19.94 -12.67
C VAL A 56 9.18 20.90 -11.50
N GLU A 57 8.32 21.89 -11.68
CA GLU A 57 7.90 22.79 -10.62
C GLU A 57 6.43 22.51 -10.32
N MET A 58 6.13 22.09 -9.10
CA MET A 58 4.79 21.72 -8.65
C MET A 58 4.54 22.29 -7.26
N ALA A 59 3.41 22.97 -7.08
CA ALA A 59 3.02 23.61 -5.81
C ALA A 59 4.11 24.52 -5.20
N GLY A 60 4.90 25.20 -6.04
CA GLY A 60 5.98 26.09 -5.60
C GLY A 60 7.27 25.38 -5.17
N THR A 61 7.38 24.08 -5.42
CA THR A 61 8.59 23.27 -5.16
C THR A 61 9.16 22.68 -6.45
N LEU A 62 10.47 22.52 -6.46
CA LEU A 62 11.25 21.86 -7.50
C LEU A 62 11.40 20.39 -7.17
N GLN A 63 11.12 19.51 -8.13
CA GLN A 63 11.11 18.06 -7.94
C GLN A 63 11.71 17.34 -9.13
N LEU A 64 12.39 16.22 -8.87
CA LEU A 64 12.76 15.25 -9.90
C LEU A 64 11.64 14.23 -10.06
N VAL A 65 11.11 14.12 -11.27
CA VAL A 65 10.06 13.16 -11.60
C VAL A 65 10.46 12.33 -12.81
N THR A 66 9.87 11.14 -12.95
CA THR A 66 10.07 10.32 -14.15
C THR A 66 9.35 10.89 -15.35
N LYS A 67 9.95 10.78 -16.54
CA LYS A 67 9.31 11.15 -17.79
C LYS A 67 8.14 10.21 -18.10
N LYS A 68 7.09 10.74 -18.74
CA LYS A 68 5.87 9.98 -19.08
C LYS A 68 6.17 8.73 -19.93
N GLN A 69 7.19 8.78 -20.77
CA GLN A 69 7.63 7.66 -21.62
C GLN A 69 8.10 6.44 -20.80
N CYS A 70 8.51 6.65 -19.55
CA CYS A 70 8.93 5.57 -18.65
C CYS A 70 7.74 4.86 -17.97
N ALA A 71 6.51 5.40 -18.05
CA ALA A 71 5.35 4.87 -17.33
C ALA A 71 5.08 3.38 -17.57
N PRO A 72 5.12 2.84 -18.82
CA PRO A 72 4.89 1.40 -19.04
C PRO A 72 5.94 0.49 -18.38
N TYR A 73 7.16 0.99 -18.15
CA TYR A 73 8.24 0.25 -17.52
C TYR A 73 8.15 0.32 -15.99
N LEU A 74 7.79 1.49 -15.46
CA LEU A 74 7.52 1.68 -14.04
C LEU A 74 6.33 0.83 -13.58
N GLN A 75 5.29 0.72 -14.41
CA GLN A 75 4.17 -0.17 -14.13
C GLN A 75 4.62 -1.62 -13.98
N LYS A 76 5.47 -2.13 -14.88
CA LYS A 76 6.05 -3.49 -14.77
C LYS A 76 6.94 -3.66 -13.54
N LEU A 77 7.61 -2.61 -13.10
CA LEU A 77 8.42 -2.64 -11.88
C LEU A 77 7.52 -2.81 -10.64
N VAL A 78 6.40 -2.11 -10.59
CA VAL A 78 5.39 -2.22 -9.51
C VAL A 78 4.60 -3.54 -9.58
N GLU A 79 4.36 -4.06 -10.78
CA GLU A 79 3.74 -5.38 -11.01
C GLU A 79 4.72 -6.56 -10.80
N SER A 80 6.01 -6.28 -10.57
CA SER A 80 7.02 -7.33 -10.34
C SER A 80 6.78 -8.03 -8.99
N PRO A 81 6.89 -9.36 -8.88
CA PRO A 81 6.63 -10.10 -7.62
C PRO A 81 7.44 -9.64 -6.40
N ALA A 82 8.50 -8.85 -6.61
CA ALA A 82 9.34 -8.28 -5.56
C ALA A 82 8.62 -7.18 -4.75
N THR A 83 7.65 -6.47 -5.32
CA THR A 83 6.68 -5.60 -4.63
C THR A 83 5.46 -6.44 -4.25
N SER A 84 5.69 -7.53 -3.51
CA SER A 84 4.70 -8.56 -3.22
C SER A 84 3.37 -7.95 -2.75
N SER A 85 2.37 -8.03 -3.63
CA SER A 85 0.98 -7.95 -3.24
C SER A 85 0.75 -8.91 -2.07
N LEU A 86 -0.10 -8.51 -1.14
CA LEU A 86 -0.49 -9.40 -0.06
C LEU A 86 -1.12 -10.66 -0.68
N SER A 87 -0.62 -11.83 -0.29
CA SER A 87 -1.28 -13.09 -0.68
C SER A 87 -2.72 -13.10 -0.17
N GLN A 88 -3.59 -13.90 -0.78
CA GLN A 88 -4.98 -14.01 -0.33
C GLN A 88 -5.08 -14.32 1.17
N ALA A 89 -4.26 -15.25 1.69
CA ALA A 89 -4.21 -15.55 3.11
C ALA A 89 -3.78 -14.34 3.98
N ALA A 90 -2.88 -13.48 3.48
CA ALA A 90 -2.49 -12.26 4.15
C ALA A 90 -3.60 -11.19 4.10
N LEU A 91 -4.31 -11.06 2.99
CA LEU A 91 -5.47 -10.17 2.87
C LEU A 91 -6.61 -10.58 3.80
N GLU A 92 -6.97 -11.87 3.82
CA GLU A 92 -7.99 -12.41 4.73
C GLU A 92 -7.62 -12.15 6.20
N THR A 93 -6.37 -12.42 6.57
CA THR A 93 -5.89 -12.19 7.93
C THR A 93 -5.92 -10.71 8.27
N LEU A 94 -5.50 -9.83 7.35
CA LEU A 94 -5.51 -8.39 7.55
C LEU A 94 -6.93 -7.85 7.70
N ALA A 95 -7.88 -8.34 6.90
CA ALA A 95 -9.28 -7.96 6.99
C ALA A 95 -9.85 -8.32 8.37
N ILE A 96 -9.63 -9.55 8.84
CA ILE A 96 -10.07 -9.96 10.19
C ILE A 96 -9.53 -9.03 11.26
N ILE A 97 -8.23 -8.68 11.20
CA ILE A 97 -7.63 -7.75 12.17
C ILE A 97 -8.26 -6.36 12.05
N ALA A 98 -8.43 -5.82 10.84
CA ALA A 98 -8.98 -4.48 10.64
C ALA A 98 -10.38 -4.32 11.24
N TYR A 99 -11.25 -5.32 11.08
CA TYR A 99 -12.64 -5.31 11.56
C TYR A 99 -12.85 -5.80 12.99
N ARG A 100 -11.91 -6.57 13.57
CA ARG A 100 -12.08 -7.21 14.89
C ARG A 100 -11.01 -6.83 15.90
N GLN A 101 -10.10 -5.90 15.57
CA GLN A 101 -9.09 -5.43 16.50
C GLN A 101 -9.71 -4.82 17.78
N PRO A 102 -9.06 -4.97 18.94
CA PRO A 102 -7.84 -5.76 19.18
C PRO A 102 -8.13 -7.28 19.22
N ILE A 103 -7.37 -8.10 18.47
CA ILE A 103 -7.62 -9.55 18.33
C ILE A 103 -6.36 -10.40 18.50
N THR A 104 -6.46 -11.60 19.06
CA THR A 104 -5.35 -12.54 19.25
C THR A 104 -5.14 -13.46 18.04
N ARG A 105 -3.94 -14.04 17.93
CA ARG A 105 -3.65 -15.07 16.89
C ARG A 105 -4.62 -16.24 16.93
N ALA A 106 -5.01 -16.70 18.13
CA ALA A 106 -5.89 -17.86 18.27
C ALA A 106 -7.30 -17.56 17.73
N GLU A 107 -7.82 -16.36 18.00
CA GLU A 107 -9.12 -15.93 17.47
C GLU A 107 -9.09 -15.76 15.95
N ILE A 108 -8.00 -15.22 15.40
CA ILE A 108 -7.80 -15.15 13.94
C ILE A 108 -7.83 -16.55 13.33
N GLU A 109 -7.10 -17.51 13.90
CA GLU A 109 -7.06 -18.89 13.41
C GLU A 109 -8.41 -19.58 13.54
N GLN A 110 -9.19 -19.28 14.58
CA GLN A 110 -10.54 -19.78 14.75
C GLN A 110 -11.49 -19.25 13.65
N ILE A 111 -11.41 -17.96 13.32
CA ILE A 111 -12.22 -17.36 12.25
C ILE A 111 -11.81 -17.90 10.88
N ARG A 112 -10.50 -18.02 10.61
CA ARG A 112 -9.98 -18.51 9.32
C ARG A 112 -10.09 -20.03 9.15
N GLY A 113 -10.27 -20.78 10.23
CA GLY A 113 -10.23 -22.24 10.23
C GLY A 113 -8.85 -22.85 9.91
N VAL A 114 -7.80 -22.03 9.75
CA VAL A 114 -6.44 -22.47 9.39
C VAL A 114 -5.37 -21.63 10.11
N LYS A 115 -4.15 -22.18 10.20
CA LYS A 115 -3.01 -21.50 10.81
C LYS A 115 -2.67 -20.19 10.10
N SER A 116 -2.32 -19.17 10.90
CA SER A 116 -2.12 -17.80 10.40
C SER A 116 -0.73 -17.23 10.71
N ASP A 117 0.24 -18.07 11.10
CA ASP A 117 1.60 -17.64 11.47
C ASP A 117 2.33 -16.89 10.34
N LYS A 118 2.32 -17.42 9.10
CA LYS A 118 2.98 -16.80 7.94
C LYS A 118 2.32 -15.48 7.52
N PRO A 119 0.98 -15.40 7.37
CA PRO A 119 0.28 -14.13 7.17
C PRO A 119 0.63 -13.08 8.22
N LEU A 120 0.58 -13.43 9.51
CA LEU A 120 0.92 -12.52 10.60
C LEU A 120 2.35 -11.99 10.51
N GLN A 121 3.34 -12.87 10.27
CA GLN A 121 4.73 -12.45 10.09
C GLN A 121 4.90 -11.50 8.89
N THR A 122 4.18 -11.76 7.79
CA THR A 122 4.23 -10.92 6.59
C THR A 122 3.62 -9.54 6.85
N LEU A 123 2.47 -9.49 7.53
CA LEU A 123 1.79 -8.25 7.86
C LEU A 123 2.56 -7.40 8.87
N LEU A 124 3.17 -8.03 9.88
CA LEU A 124 4.10 -7.38 10.81
C LEU A 124 5.33 -6.85 10.09
N GLY A 125 5.94 -7.65 9.21
CA GLY A 125 7.12 -7.25 8.44
C GLY A 125 6.87 -6.10 7.47
N LYS A 126 5.64 -5.96 6.97
CA LYS A 126 5.18 -4.81 6.16
C LYS A 126 4.62 -3.65 6.99
N ALA A 127 4.69 -3.73 8.33
CA ALA A 127 4.16 -2.73 9.26
C ALA A 127 2.67 -2.39 9.07
N LEU A 128 1.86 -3.28 8.47
CA LEU A 128 0.41 -3.08 8.31
C LEU A 128 -0.36 -3.41 9.58
N ILE A 129 0.23 -4.22 10.47
CA ILE A 129 -0.29 -4.53 11.80
C ILE A 129 0.81 -4.37 12.84
N LYS A 130 0.41 -4.23 14.11
CA LYS A 130 1.31 -4.14 15.26
C LYS A 130 0.71 -4.85 16.47
N GLU A 131 1.56 -5.12 17.46
CA GLU A 131 1.12 -5.50 18.80
C GLU A 131 0.52 -4.27 19.49
N VAL A 132 -0.72 -4.39 19.96
CA VAL A 132 -1.45 -3.31 20.66
C VAL A 132 -1.60 -3.60 22.16
N GLY A 133 -1.24 -4.81 22.60
CA GLY A 133 -1.30 -5.21 24.00
C GLY A 133 -1.23 -6.72 24.17
N ARG A 134 -1.67 -7.18 25.34
CA ARG A 134 -1.80 -8.61 25.65
C ARG A 134 -3.14 -8.87 26.33
N ALA A 135 -3.80 -9.96 25.96
CA ALA A 135 -5.05 -10.33 26.59
C ALA A 135 -4.84 -10.88 28.01
N GLU A 136 -5.85 -10.70 28.85
CA GLU A 136 -5.94 -11.32 30.18
C GLU A 136 -6.21 -12.83 30.02
N GLY A 137 -5.44 -13.68 30.72
CA GLY A 137 -5.60 -15.13 30.66
C GLY A 137 -4.30 -15.92 30.57
N THR A 138 -4.41 -17.25 30.53
CA THR A 138 -3.27 -18.17 30.51
C THR A 138 -2.41 -17.94 29.27
N GLY A 139 -1.11 -17.75 29.48
CA GLY A 139 -0.14 -17.50 28.40
C GLY A 139 -0.10 -16.08 27.86
N ARG A 140 -0.98 -15.18 28.33
CA ARG A 140 -1.04 -13.74 27.98
C ARG A 140 -0.80 -13.48 26.48
N PRO A 141 -1.70 -13.97 25.60
CA PRO A 141 -1.51 -13.91 24.16
C PRO A 141 -1.47 -12.46 23.67
N ILE A 142 -0.69 -12.24 22.62
CA ILE A 142 -0.50 -10.94 21.97
C ILE A 142 -1.80 -10.52 21.29
N LEU A 143 -2.19 -9.26 21.47
CA LEU A 143 -3.27 -8.60 20.73
C LEU A 143 -2.70 -7.83 19.55
N TYR A 144 -3.28 -8.01 18.38
CA TYR A 144 -2.92 -7.33 17.15
C TYR A 144 -3.96 -6.27 16.78
N GLY A 145 -3.49 -5.19 16.16
CA GLY A 145 -4.29 -4.13 15.57
C GLY A 145 -3.59 -3.51 14.37
N THR A 146 -4.30 -2.68 13.61
CA THR A 146 -3.76 -2.00 12.43
C THR A 146 -2.89 -0.80 12.81
N THR A 147 -2.11 -0.32 11.86
CA THR A 147 -1.17 0.78 12.03
C THR A 147 -1.61 2.02 11.24
N LYS A 148 -0.78 3.08 11.24
CA LYS A 148 -1.03 4.24 10.38
C LYS A 148 -0.68 3.92 8.93
N GLU A 149 0.38 3.13 8.75
CA GLU A 149 0.85 2.63 7.46
C GLU A 149 -0.24 1.80 6.77
N PHE A 150 -1.09 1.09 7.53
CA PHE A 150 -2.31 0.47 6.99
C PHE A 150 -3.27 1.50 6.38
N LEU A 151 -3.58 2.57 7.10
CA LEU A 151 -4.49 3.62 6.62
C LEU A 151 -3.92 4.27 5.35
N ASP A 152 -2.63 4.60 5.36
CA ASP A 152 -1.93 5.17 4.21
C ASP A 152 -1.95 4.22 3.00
N TYR A 153 -1.69 2.92 3.25
CA TYR A 153 -1.70 1.89 2.21
C TYR A 153 -3.07 1.73 1.54
N PHE A 154 -4.16 1.88 2.29
CA PHE A 154 -5.53 1.77 1.77
C PHE A 154 -6.18 3.13 1.43
N GLY A 155 -5.46 4.25 1.59
CA GLY A 155 -5.97 5.58 1.32
C GLY A 155 -7.12 6.02 2.23
N LEU A 156 -7.15 5.50 3.46
CA LEU A 156 -8.18 5.78 4.47
C LEU A 156 -7.70 6.87 5.42
N LYS A 157 -8.60 7.75 5.87
CA LYS A 157 -8.29 8.73 6.94
C LYS A 157 -8.48 8.13 8.32
N THR A 158 -9.48 7.26 8.46
CA THR A 158 -9.88 6.63 9.72
C THR A 158 -10.39 5.22 9.46
N LEU A 159 -10.38 4.37 10.50
CA LEU A 159 -10.93 3.01 10.41
C LEU A 159 -12.43 2.97 10.12
N ASP A 160 -13.16 4.04 10.47
CA ASP A 160 -14.60 4.17 10.21
C ASP A 160 -14.94 4.27 8.71
N GLU A 161 -13.94 4.51 7.86
CA GLU A 161 -14.11 4.53 6.39
C GLU A 161 -14.05 3.12 5.78
N LEU A 162 -13.79 2.08 6.59
CA LEU A 162 -13.85 0.70 6.12
C LEU A 162 -15.27 0.35 5.68
N PRO A 163 -15.44 -0.36 4.54
CA PRO A 163 -16.75 -0.82 4.10
C PRO A 163 -17.44 -1.63 5.20
N PRO A 164 -18.75 -1.49 5.43
CA PRO A 164 -19.45 -2.36 6.36
C PRO A 164 -19.30 -3.81 5.90
N LEU A 165 -19.18 -4.73 6.87
CA LEU A 165 -19.24 -6.15 6.55
C LEU A 165 -20.64 -6.44 5.98
N PRO A 166 -20.76 -7.24 4.90
CA PRO A 166 -22.07 -7.69 4.43
C PRO A 166 -22.81 -8.34 5.60
N GLU A 167 -24.10 -8.03 5.72
CA GLU A 167 -24.96 -8.72 6.68
C GLU A 167 -24.95 -10.20 6.32
N TRP A 168 -24.65 -11.05 7.31
CA TRP A 168 -24.72 -12.49 7.15
C TRP A 168 -26.21 -12.84 7.00
N ASP A 169 -26.68 -13.00 5.77
CA ASP A 169 -28.06 -13.40 5.52
C ASP A 169 -28.16 -14.92 5.59
N GLU A 170 -28.53 -15.44 6.77
CA GLU A 170 -28.79 -16.87 6.99
C GLU A 170 -29.80 -17.42 5.96
N GLN A 171 -30.66 -16.56 5.38
CA GLN A 171 -31.63 -16.95 4.37
C GLN A 171 -31.00 -17.19 2.98
N GLU A 172 -29.85 -16.60 2.67
CA GLU A 172 -29.14 -16.87 1.41
C GLU A 172 -28.44 -18.23 1.45
N GLU A 173 -27.84 -18.63 2.57
CA GLU A 173 -27.26 -19.97 2.74
C GLU A 173 -28.33 -21.07 2.70
N GLU A 174 -29.47 -20.87 3.38
CA GLU A 174 -30.60 -21.82 3.30
C GLU A 174 -31.12 -21.96 1.86
N ARG A 175 -31.27 -20.85 1.13
CA ARG A 175 -31.70 -20.88 -0.28
C ARG A 175 -30.68 -21.55 -1.19
N GLU A 176 -29.39 -21.29 -1.00
CA GLU A 176 -28.32 -21.92 -1.79
C GLU A 176 -28.23 -23.43 -1.52
N ALA A 177 -28.41 -23.85 -0.25
CA ALA A 177 -28.47 -25.26 0.13
C ALA A 177 -29.69 -25.94 -0.51
N ASP A 178 -30.88 -25.34 -0.42
CA ASP A 178 -32.11 -25.88 -1.01
C ASP A 178 -31.99 -26.03 -2.54
N LEU A 179 -31.49 -25.00 -3.23
CA LEU A 179 -31.23 -25.03 -4.67
C LEU A 179 -30.20 -26.09 -5.07
N PHE A 180 -29.18 -26.31 -4.23
CA PHE A 180 -28.20 -27.37 -4.43
C PHE A 180 -28.83 -28.75 -4.29
N PHE A 181 -29.67 -28.97 -3.27
CA PHE A 181 -30.37 -30.24 -3.05
C PHE A 181 -31.39 -30.53 -4.15
N GLU A 182 -32.13 -29.54 -4.65
CA GLU A 182 -33.05 -29.71 -5.79
C GLU A 182 -32.31 -30.19 -7.04
N ARG A 183 -31.22 -29.52 -7.43
CA ARG A 183 -30.41 -29.92 -8.60
C ARG A 183 -29.80 -31.30 -8.44
N LEU A 184 -29.35 -31.65 -7.23
CA LEU A 184 -28.81 -32.98 -6.93
C LEU A 184 -29.89 -34.06 -7.11
N ASN A 185 -31.11 -33.77 -6.66
CA ASN A 185 -32.24 -34.70 -6.75
C ASN A 185 -32.70 -34.89 -8.20
N GLU A 186 -32.75 -33.82 -8.99
CA GLU A 186 -33.02 -33.89 -10.44
C GLU A 186 -32.00 -34.77 -11.18
N GLN A 187 -30.71 -34.64 -10.85
CA GLN A 187 -29.66 -35.47 -11.43
C GLN A 187 -29.77 -36.94 -11.03
N LEU A 188 -30.15 -37.23 -9.78
CA LEU A 188 -30.34 -38.61 -9.31
C LEU A 188 -31.58 -39.27 -9.93
N GLN A 189 -32.62 -38.50 -10.26
CA GLN A 189 -33.80 -39.00 -10.96
C GLN A 189 -33.52 -39.24 -12.45
N ALA A 190 -32.75 -38.37 -13.11
CA ALA A 190 -32.35 -38.52 -14.51
C ALA A 190 -31.39 -39.70 -14.79
N VAL A 191 -30.78 -40.30 -13.76
CA VAL A 191 -29.89 -41.46 -13.87
C VAL A 191 -30.63 -42.80 -13.66
N ASN A 192 -31.88 -42.78 -13.16
CA ASN A 192 -32.70 -43.96 -12.90
C ASN A 192 -33.81 -44.21 -13.93
N GLU A 193 -33.85 -43.43 -15.02
CA GLU A 193 -34.64 -43.67 -16.25
C GLU A 193 -33.75 -44.14 -17.40
#